data_AF-J9BRJ2-F1
#
_entry.id   AF-J9BRJ2-F1
#
_cell.length_a   1.000
_cell.length_b   1.000
_cell.length_c   1.000
_cell.angle_alpha   90.00
_cell.angle_beta   90.00
_cell.angle_gamma   90.00
#
_symmetry.space_group_name_H-M   'P 1'
#
loop_
_entity.id
_entity.type
_entity.pdbx_description
1 polymer ?
#
loop_
_entity_poly.entity_id
_entity_poly.type
_entity_poly.pdbx_seq_one_letter_code
_entity_poly.pdbx_strand_id
1 'polypeptide(L)'
;KDMKHQRTKVFQLRLTTDEFLSLKEKSVPYQSVSHFIRQAIEEFSRVDVRQQIEMMQDMCAFYRKFQDELSWAGSNLNQSVKRANELTIAGLLAPSYLYEVLLPSIQRT
;
A
#
# COMPACT_ATOMS: atom_id res chain seq x y z
N LYS A 1 46.51 14.87 7.26
CA LYS A 1 45.53 14.18 6.38
C LYS A 1 44.87 13.11 7.24
N ASP A 2 43.61 13.29 7.63
CA ASP A 2 42.92 12.46 8.63
C ASP A 2 42.91 10.98 8.22
N MET A 3 43.61 10.12 8.97
CA MET A 3 43.71 8.69 8.69
C MET A 3 42.40 7.92 8.99
N LYS A 4 41.42 8.56 9.63
CA LYS A 4 40.16 7.93 10.04
C LYS A 4 39.22 7.54 8.90
N HIS A 5 39.42 8.03 7.67
CA HIS A 5 38.52 7.77 6.54
C HIS A 5 39.17 6.98 5.38
N GLN A 6 40.44 6.58 5.55
CA GLN A 6 41.12 5.79 4.55
C GLN A 6 40.65 4.33 4.62
N ARG A 7 40.22 3.79 3.47
CA ARG A 7 39.70 2.43 3.36
C ARG A 7 40.88 1.45 3.31
N THR A 8 41.18 0.80 4.44
CA THR A 8 42.33 -0.11 4.59
C THR A 8 41.95 -1.57 4.80
N LYS A 9 40.66 -1.87 4.99
CA LYS A 9 40.15 -3.23 5.21
C LYS A 9 39.77 -3.88 3.88
N VAL A 10 40.13 -5.15 3.74
CA VAL A 10 39.85 -5.97 2.54
C VAL A 10 38.91 -7.10 2.94
N PHE A 11 37.90 -7.35 2.09
CA PHE A 11 36.98 -8.48 2.21
C PHE A 11 37.14 -9.38 0.98
N GLN A 12 37.26 -10.69 1.20
CA GLN A 12 37.35 -11.67 0.13
C GLN A 12 35.98 -12.33 -0.08
N LEU A 13 35.49 -12.29 -1.32
CA LEU A 13 34.20 -12.86 -1.72
C LEU A 13 34.46 -14.00 -2.71
N ARG A 14 33.94 -15.21 -2.43
CA ARG A 14 33.95 -16.32 -3.39
C ARG A 14 32.70 -16.23 -4.25
N LEU A 15 32.88 -16.37 -5.56
CA LEU A 15 31.84 -16.26 -6.57
C LEU A 15 31.96 -17.40 -7.56
N THR A 16 30.84 -17.85 -8.10
CA THR A 16 30.80 -18.62 -9.33
C THR A 16 31.15 -17.74 -10.52
N THR A 17 31.44 -18.36 -11.68
CA THR A 17 31.77 -17.64 -12.91
C THR A 17 30.64 -16.69 -13.33
N ASP A 18 29.39 -17.15 -13.26
CA ASP A 18 28.22 -16.36 -13.66
C ASP A 18 27.99 -15.17 -12.73
N GLU A 19 28.15 -15.38 -11.41
CA GLU A 19 28.04 -14.30 -10.43
C GLU A 19 29.14 -13.24 -10.62
N PHE A 20 30.36 -13.65 -10.96
CA PHE A 20 31.45 -12.72 -11.26
C PHE A 20 31.16 -11.88 -12.50
N LEU A 21 30.69 -12.51 -13.58
CA LEU A 21 30.32 -11.79 -14.81
C LEU A 21 29.18 -10.82 -14.57
N SER A 22 28.11 -11.26 -13.90
CA SER A 22 26.98 -10.41 -13.54
C SER A 22 27.40 -9.24 -12.65
N LEU A 23 28.27 -9.49 -11.67
CA LEU A 23 28.81 -8.44 -10.79
C LEU A 23 29.62 -7.41 -11.58
N LYS A 24 30.44 -7.86 -12.53
CA LYS A 24 31.23 -6.98 -13.40
C LYS A 24 30.34 -6.12 -14.29
N GLU A 25 29.38 -6.73 -14.96
CA GLU A 25 28.43 -6.06 -15.85
C GLU A 25 27.62 -4.99 -15.10
N LYS A 26 27.02 -5.36 -13.96
CA LYS A 26 26.24 -4.43 -13.13
C LYS A 26 27.08 -3.30 -12.50
N SER A 27 28.39 -3.51 -12.37
CA SER A 27 29.30 -2.49 -11.84
C SER A 27 29.77 -1.47 -12.88
N VAL A 28 29.52 -1.68 -14.18
CA VAL A 28 29.96 -0.77 -15.27
C VAL A 28 29.54 0.69 -15.06
N PRO A 29 28.30 1.00 -14.60
CA PRO A 29 27.90 2.38 -14.35
C PRO A 29 28.62 3.03 -13.16
N TYR A 30 29.35 2.26 -12.36
CA TYR A 30 30.01 2.71 -11.13
C TYR A 30 31.52 2.79 -11.33
N GLN A 31 32.17 3.63 -10.52
CA GLN A 31 33.63 3.83 -10.60
C GLN A 31 34.45 2.55 -10.37
N SER A 32 33.91 1.58 -9.63
CA SER A 32 34.54 0.26 -9.42
C SER A 32 33.53 -0.74 -8.85
N VAL A 33 33.85 -2.03 -8.95
CA VAL A 33 33.11 -3.11 -8.27
C VAL A 33 32.99 -2.84 -6.76
N SER A 34 34.07 -2.37 -6.13
CA SER A 34 34.03 -2.02 -4.70
C SER A 34 33.16 -0.81 -4.41
N HIS A 35 33.00 0.13 -5.33
CA HIS A 35 32.07 1.25 -5.20
C HIS A 35 30.62 0.77 -5.34
N PHE A 36 30.35 -0.07 -6.34
CA PHE A 36 29.05 -0.70 -6.55
C PHE A 36 28.59 -1.50 -5.33
N ILE A 37 29.43 -2.39 -4.79
CA ILE A 37 29.08 -3.21 -3.62
C ILE A 37 28.75 -2.33 -2.41
N ARG A 38 29.47 -1.24 -2.19
CA ARG A 38 29.23 -0.34 -1.06
C ARG A 38 27.91 0.43 -1.20
N GLN A 39 27.63 0.94 -2.40
CA GLN A 39 26.35 1.59 -2.70
C GLN A 39 25.19 0.61 -2.56
N ALA A 40 25.33 -0.60 -3.09
CA ALA A 40 24.32 -1.65 -2.97
C ALA A 40 24.07 -2.03 -1.50
N ILE A 41 25.11 -2.14 -0.66
CA ILE A 41 24.95 -2.41 0.77
C ILE A 41 24.28 -1.24 1.48
N GLU A 42 24.62 0.01 1.16
CA GLU A 42 23.98 1.20 1.74
C GLU A 42 22.49 1.27 1.37
N GLU A 43 22.16 0.94 0.13
CA GLU A 43 20.79 0.88 -0.39
C GLU A 43 19.99 -0.29 0.22
N PHE A 44 20.57 -1.49 0.29
CA PHE A 44 19.93 -2.66 0.91
C PHE A 44 19.85 -2.59 2.44
N SER A 45 20.80 -1.91 3.09
CA SER A 45 20.81 -1.71 4.54
C SER A 45 19.78 -0.70 5.00
N ARG A 46 19.06 -0.04 4.08
CA ARG A 46 17.80 0.63 4.40
C ARG A 46 16.75 -0.44 4.70
N VAL A 47 16.83 -0.99 5.92
CA VAL A 47 15.74 -1.72 6.60
C VAL A 47 14.41 -0.95 6.46
N ASP A 48 14.49 0.38 6.36
CA ASP A 48 13.39 1.27 6.00
C ASP A 48 12.65 0.90 4.71
N VAL A 49 13.30 0.46 3.62
CA VAL A 49 12.57 0.21 2.35
C VAL A 49 11.69 -1.03 2.47
N ARG A 50 12.19 -2.10 3.09
CA ARG A 50 11.36 -3.30 3.32
C ARG A 50 10.22 -3.02 4.30
N GLN A 51 10.51 -2.32 5.40
CA GLN A 51 9.48 -1.92 6.36
C GLN A 51 8.46 -0.96 5.73
N GLN A 52 8.89 -0.02 4.89
CA GLN A 52 7.99 0.87 4.15
C GLN A 52 7.07 0.09 3.21
N ILE A 53 7.60 -0.92 2.50
CA ILE A 53 6.79 -1.80 1.64
C ILE A 53 5.76 -2.58 2.48
N GLU A 54 6.16 -3.14 3.62
CA GLU A 54 5.24 -3.83 4.54
C GLU A 54 4.16 -2.88 5.07
N MET A 55 4.53 -1.68 5.51
CA MET A 55 3.59 -0.65 5.96
C MET A 55 2.61 -0.23 4.85
N MET A 56 3.07 -0.10 3.61
CA MET A 56 2.20 0.19 2.46
C MET A 56 1.23 -0.95 2.18
N GLN A 57 1.66 -2.20 2.33
CA GLN A 57 0.79 -3.38 2.18
C GLN A 57 -0.30 -3.40 3.27
N ASP A 58 0.06 -3.11 4.51
CA ASP A 58 -0.88 -3.02 5.62
C ASP A 58 -1.90 -1.89 5.43
N MET A 59 -1.45 -0.72 4.96
CA MET A 59 -2.36 0.38 4.60
C MET A 59 -3.30 -0.02 3.47
N CYS A 60 -2.81 -0.69 2.42
CA CYS A 60 -3.66 -1.18 1.33
C CYS A 60 -4.72 -2.17 1.84
N ALA A 61 -4.32 -3.10 2.72
CA ALA A 61 -5.24 -4.07 3.32
C ALA A 61 -6.30 -3.39 4.18
N PHE A 62 -5.90 -2.41 4.97
CA PHE A 62 -6.79 -1.57 5.77
C PHE A 62 -7.81 -0.84 4.88
N TYR A 63 -7.36 -0.11 3.86
CA TYR A 63 -8.27 0.60 2.94
C TYR A 63 -9.24 -0.34 2.24
N ARG A 64 -8.78 -1.51 1.79
CA ARG A 64 -9.64 -2.51 1.15
C ARG A 64 -10.73 -2.99 2.11
N LYS A 65 -10.38 -3.31 3.35
CA LYS A 65 -11.36 -3.69 4.38
C LYS A 65 -12.41 -2.60 4.61
N PHE A 66 -11.99 -1.34 4.75
CA PHE A 66 -12.93 -0.22 4.92
C PHE A 66 -13.83 -0.03 3.70
N GLN A 67 -13.28 -0.18 2.49
CA GLN A 67 -14.05 -0.12 1.26
C GLN A 67 -15.11 -1.23 1.19
N ASP A 68 -14.76 -2.45 1.58
CA ASP A 68 -15.67 -3.59 1.60
C ASP A 68 -16.80 -3.40 2.62
N GLU A 69 -16.47 -2.96 3.84
CA GLU A 69 -17.44 -2.65 4.89
C GLU A 69 -18.38 -1.51 4.48
N LEU A 70 -17.86 -0.45 3.85
CA LEU A 70 -18.67 0.66 3.36
C LEU A 70 -19.57 0.24 2.20
N SER A 71 -19.07 -0.60 1.29
CA SER A 71 -19.86 -1.18 0.20
C SER A 71 -21.02 -2.01 0.74
N TRP A 72 -20.77 -2.83 1.76
CA TRP A 72 -21.80 -3.63 2.41
C TRP A 72 -22.85 -2.77 3.10
N ALA A 73 -22.43 -1.76 3.88
CA ALA A 73 -23.35 -0.81 4.51
C ALA A 73 -24.20 -0.05 3.48
N GLY A 74 -23.59 0.42 2.38
CA GLY A 74 -24.28 1.08 1.28
C GLY A 74 -25.28 0.18 0.57
N SER A 75 -24.94 -1.09 0.35
CA SER A 75 -25.84 -2.09 -0.23
C SER A 75 -27.06 -2.32 0.65
N ASN A 76 -26.86 -2.50 1.97
CA ASN A 76 -27.94 -2.67 2.93
C ASN A 76 -28.87 -1.45 2.95
N LEU A 77 -28.31 -0.24 3.00
CA LEU A 77 -29.09 1.00 2.97
C LEU A 77 -29.93 1.12 1.69
N ASN A 78 -29.32 0.84 0.52
CA ASN A 78 -30.04 0.87 -0.75
C ASN A 78 -31.22 -0.11 -0.78
N GLN A 79 -31.04 -1.31 -0.23
CA GLN A 79 -32.12 -2.28 -0.08
C GLN A 79 -33.23 -1.78 0.85
N SER A 80 -32.88 -1.20 2.01
CA SER A 80 -33.86 -0.64 2.94
C SER A 80 -34.67 0.50 2.31
N VAL A 81 -34.01 1.41 1.58
CA VAL A 81 -34.68 2.53 0.89
C VAL A 81 -35.57 2.01 -0.23
N LYS A 82 -35.10 1.04 -1.04
CA LYS A 82 -35.92 0.38 -2.06
C LYS A 82 -37.17 -0.23 -1.43
N ARG A 83 -37.03 -0.90 -0.28
CA ARG A 83 -38.17 -1.50 0.42
C ARG A 83 -39.15 -0.45 0.93
N ALA A 84 -38.67 0.67 1.47
CA ALA A 84 -39.53 1.78 1.90
C ALA A 84 -40.32 2.37 0.72
N ASN A 85 -39.69 2.49 -0.45
CA ASN A 85 -40.36 2.93 -1.67
C ASN A 85 -41.46 1.93 -2.11
N GLU A 86 -41.16 0.63 -2.14
CA GLU A 86 -42.14 -0.41 -2.46
C GLU A 86 -43.34 -0.40 -1.51
N LEU A 87 -43.11 -0.27 -0.20
CA LEU A 87 -44.18 -0.19 0.81
C LEU A 87 -45.04 1.07 0.62
N THR A 88 -44.44 2.19 0.21
CA THR A 88 -45.18 3.42 -0.08
C THR A 88 -46.09 3.25 -1.28
N ILE A 89 -45.58 2.65 -2.36
CA ILE A 89 -46.36 2.35 -3.57
C ILE A 89 -47.52 1.39 -3.26
N ALA A 90 -47.30 0.40 -2.39
CA ALA A 90 -48.33 -0.52 -1.93
C ALA A 90 -49.35 0.11 -0.95
N GLY A 91 -49.18 1.38 -0.56
CA GLY A 91 -50.02 2.06 0.42
C GLY A 91 -49.82 1.57 1.87
N LEU A 92 -48.78 0.78 2.13
CA LEU A 92 -48.44 0.24 3.46
C LEU A 92 -47.54 1.19 4.27
N LEU A 93 -46.93 2.17 3.61
CA LEU A 93 -46.18 3.25 4.24
C LEU A 93 -46.73 4.60 3.74
N ALA A 94 -46.97 5.54 4.66
CA ALA A 94 -47.48 6.86 4.31
C ALA A 94 -46.42 7.63 3.47
N PRO A 95 -46.79 8.17 2.30
CA PRO A 95 -45.85 8.93 1.47
C PRO A 95 -45.20 10.12 2.20
N SER A 96 -45.96 10.82 3.05
CA SER A 96 -45.43 11.93 3.85
C SER A 96 -44.28 11.50 4.77
N TYR A 97 -44.38 10.32 5.39
CA TYR A 97 -43.30 9.81 6.24
C TYR A 97 -42.02 9.53 5.44
N LEU A 98 -42.14 8.97 4.23
CA LEU A 98 -40.99 8.72 3.35
C LEU A 98 -40.28 10.03 2.96
N TYR A 99 -41.03 11.02 2.47
CA TYR A 99 -40.47 12.26 1.91
C TYR A 99 -40.09 13.31 2.96
N GLU A 100 -40.82 13.39 4.08
CA GLU A 100 -40.61 14.43 5.09
C GLU A 100 -39.72 13.97 6.26
N VAL A 101 -39.63 12.66 6.51
CA VAL A 101 -38.85 12.12 7.64
C VAL A 101 -37.70 11.25 7.17
N LEU A 102 -37.97 10.21 6.38
CA LEU A 102 -36.97 9.17 6.08
C LEU A 102 -35.89 9.65 5.11
N LEU A 103 -36.26 10.18 3.94
CA LEU A 103 -35.31 10.68 2.94
C LEU A 103 -34.44 11.84 3.45
N PRO A 104 -35.00 12.86 4.14
CA PRO A 104 -34.18 13.94 4.71
C PRO A 104 -33.22 13.47 5.81
N SER A 105 -33.52 12.37 6.49
CA SER A 105 -32.62 11.80 7.51
C SER A 105 -31.45 11.05 6.87
N ILE A 106 -31.69 10.33 5.78
CA ILE A 106 -30.65 9.62 5.03
C ILE A 106 -29.69 10.62 4.36
N GLN A 107 -30.22 11.68 3.74
CA GLN A 107 -29.41 12.68 3.02
C GLN A 107 -28.56 13.58 3.93
N ARG A 108 -28.86 13.64 5.23
CA ARG A 108 -28.08 14.39 6.23
C ARG A 108 -26.88 13.61 6.79
N THR A 109 -26.82 12.31 6.53
CA THR A 109 -25.74 11.42 7.00
C THR A 109 -24.63 11.39 5.98
#